data_AF-A0A2V8EUD0-F1
#
_entry.id   AF-A0A2V8EUD0-F1
#
_cell.length_a   1.000
_cell.length_b   1.000
_cell.length_c   1.000
_cell.angle_alpha   90.00
_cell.angle_beta   90.00
_cell.angle_gamma   90.00
#
_symmetry.space_group_name_H-M   'P 1'
#
loop_
_entity.id
_entity.type
_entity.pdbx_description
1 polymer ?
#
loop_
_entity_poly.entity_id
_entity_poly.type
_entity_poly.pdbx_seq_one_letter_code
_entity_poly.pdbx_strand_id
1 'polypeptide(L)' 'NRDNPNIAIIHALKEAGVDIRVCGQGLIGRKIDVKQVNPDVQIDLWAMTTLVNLQLKGYVRVG' A
#
# COMPACT_ATOMS: atom_id res chain seq x y z
N ASN A 1 -3.79 -14.76 -16.57
CA ASN A 1 -3.48 -13.50 -15.88
C ASN A 1 -4.72 -12.65 -15.82
N ARG A 2 -5.27 -12.47 -14.62
CA ARG A 2 -6.36 -11.52 -14.37
C ARG A 2 -5.79 -10.40 -13.54
N ASP A 3 -6.08 -9.17 -13.92
CA ASP A 3 -5.71 -8.00 -13.12
C ASP A 3 -6.36 -8.07 -11.73
N ASN A 4 -5.82 -7.30 -10.78
CA ASN A 4 -6.38 -7.23 -9.44
C ASN A 4 -7.87 -6.84 -9.53
N PRO A 5 -8.83 -7.70 -9.10
CA PRO A 5 -10.25 -7.40 -9.22
C PRO A 5 -10.69 -6.20 -8.37
N ASN A 6 -9.82 -5.73 -7.47
CA ASN A 6 -10.09 -4.61 -6.57
C ASN A 6 -9.58 -3.26 -7.10
N ILE A 7 -9.17 -3.15 -8.38
CA ILE A 7 -8.70 -1.86 -8.94
C ILE A 7 -9.75 -0.75 -8.77
N ALA A 8 -11.01 -1.04 -9.04
CA ALA A 8 -12.09 -0.06 -8.92
C ALA A 8 -12.26 0.49 -7.49
N ILE A 9 -12.18 -0.38 -6.47
CA ILE A 9 -12.30 0.06 -5.08
C ILE A 9 -11.02 0.74 -4.57
N ILE A 10 -9.83 0.33 -5.03
CA ILE A 10 -8.56 1.02 -4.73
C ILE A 10 -8.64 2.47 -5.20
N HIS A 11 -9.15 2.70 -6.41
CA HIS A 11 -9.32 4.04 -6.97
C HIS A 11 -10.33 4.87 -6.17
N ALA A 12 -11.52 4.32 -5.90
CA ALA A 12 -12.56 5.01 -5.12
C ALA A 12 -12.09 5.39 -3.71
N LEU A 13 -11.30 4.52 -3.07
CA LEU A 13 -10.69 4.82 -1.76
C LEU A 13 -9.68 5.96 -1.86
N LYS A 14 -8.87 6.00 -2.92
CA LYS A 14 -7.92 7.09 -3.15
C LYS A 14 -8.63 8.43 -3.36
N GLU A 15 -9.70 8.45 -4.16
CA GLU A 15 -10.55 9.64 -4.36
C GLU A 15 -11.21 10.11 -3.06
N ALA A 16 -11.56 9.18 -2.17
CA ALA A 16 -12.07 9.48 -0.83
C ALA A 16 -11.00 9.95 0.17
N GLY A 17 -9.72 10.05 -0.24
CA GLY A 17 -8.61 10.52 0.58
C GLY A 17 -7.90 9.44 1.40
N VAL A 18 -8.14 8.15 1.10
CA VAL A 18 -7.45 7.04 1.77
C VAL A 18 -6.08 6.82 1.14
N ASP A 19 -5.05 6.80 1.97
CA ASP A 19 -3.69 6.43 1.56
C ASP A 19 -3.48 4.91 1.64
N ILE A 20 -3.41 4.26 0.48
CA ILE A 20 -3.10 2.83 0.36
C ILE A 20 -1.59 2.68 0.13
N ARG A 21 -0.94 1.83 0.94
CA ARG A 21 0.51 1.62 0.90
C ARG A 21 0.86 0.14 0.86
N VAL A 22 1.96 -0.22 0.20
CA VAL A 22 2.47 -1.60 0.12
C VAL A 22 3.93 -1.68 0.54
N CYS A 23 4.32 -2.82 1.14
CA CYS A 23 5.69 -3.09 1.57
C CYS A 23 6.58 -3.46 0.38
N GLY A 24 7.58 -2.63 0.06
CA GLY A 24 8.55 -2.85 -1.02
C GLY A 24 9.38 -4.13 -0.83
N GLN A 25 9.89 -4.38 0.37
CA GLN A 25 10.53 -5.66 0.71
C GLN A 25 9.57 -6.86 0.52
N GLY A 26 8.27 -6.66 0.78
CA GLY A 26 7.23 -7.66 0.53
C GLY A 26 6.98 -7.94 -0.94
N LEU A 27 7.07 -6.92 -1.81
CA LEU A 27 6.99 -7.08 -3.26
C LEU A 27 8.18 -7.89 -3.77
N ILE A 28 9.40 -7.57 -3.33
CA ILE A 28 10.63 -8.31 -3.68
C ILE A 28 10.50 -9.78 -3.27
N GLY A 29 10.10 -10.04 -2.02
CA GLY A 29 9.92 -11.40 -1.52
C GLY A 29 8.85 -12.20 -2.28
N ARG A 30 7.86 -11.51 -2.86
CA ARG A 30 6.80 -12.10 -3.69
C ARG A 30 7.10 -12.08 -5.19
N LYS A 31 8.27 -11.56 -5.62
CA LYS A 31 8.67 -11.42 -7.02
C LYS A 31 7.65 -10.63 -7.86
N ILE A 32 7.04 -9.60 -7.26
CA ILE A 32 6.12 -8.69 -7.95
C ILE A 32 6.93 -7.49 -8.43
N ASP A 33 6.86 -7.19 -9.73
CA ASP A 33 7.53 -6.01 -10.30
C ASP A 33 6.80 -4.74 -9.84
N VAL A 34 7.55 -3.69 -9.50
CA VAL A 34 6.99 -2.39 -9.09
C VAL A 34 6.06 -1.80 -10.15
N LYS A 35 6.28 -2.11 -11.43
CA LYS A 35 5.44 -1.67 -12.56
C LYS A 35 4.06 -2.36 -12.58
N GLN A 36 3.89 -3.46 -11.85
CA GLN A 36 2.61 -4.17 -11.72
C GLN A 36 1.76 -3.62 -10.56
N VAL A 37 2.32 -2.76 -9.71
CA VAL A 37 1.59 -2.12 -8.62
C VAL A 37 0.71 -1.02 -9.20
N ASN A 38 -0.54 -0.95 -8.73
CA ASN A 38 -1.47 0.11 -9.11
C ASN A 38 -0.86 1.48 -8.75
N PRO A 39 -0.83 2.46 -9.68
CA PRO A 39 -0.27 3.80 -9.42
C PRO A 39 -0.93 4.54 -8.24
N ASP A 40 -2.16 4.19 -7.87
CA ASP A 40 -2.87 4.76 -6.71
C ASP A 40 -2.31 4.25 -5.36
N VAL A 41 -1.42 3.24 -5.38
CA VAL A 41 -0.81 2.63 -4.20
C VAL A 41 0.64 3.09 -4.03
N GLN A 42 0.95 3.67 -2.88
CA GLN A 42 2.32 4.08 -2.56
C GLN A 42 3.18 2.85 -2.17
N ILE A 43 4.37 2.74 -2.73
CA ILE A 43 5.35 1.73 -2.33
C ILE A 43 6.26 2.32 -1.26
N ASP A 44 6.18 1.78 -0.05
CA ASP A 44 7.09 2.13 1.04
C ASP A 44 8.24 1.12 1.10
N LEU A 45 9.45 1.56 1.44
CA LEU A 45 10.61 0.66 1.54
C LEU A 45 10.33 -0.52 2.48
N TRP A 46 9.77 -0.24 3.66
CA TRP A 46 9.44 -1.26 4.67
C TRP A 46 8.20 -0.88 5.47
N ALA A 47 7.16 -1.72 5.41
CA ALA A 47 5.88 -1.42 6.06
C ALA A 47 5.96 -1.30 7.58
N MET A 48 6.88 -2.00 8.25
CA MET A 48 7.02 -1.90 9.71
C MET A 48 7.49 -0.50 10.13
N THR A 49 8.44 0.09 9.40
CA THR A 49 8.89 1.47 9.66
C THR A 49 7.77 2.48 9.38
N THR A 50 6.96 2.27 8.32
CA THR A 50 5.78 3.10 8.05
C THR A 50 4.81 3.07 9.24
N LEU A 51 4.48 1.89 9.76
CA LEU A 51 3.57 1.76 10.90
C LEU A 51 4.08 2.51 12.13
N VAL A 52 5.34 2.32 12.51
CA VAL A 52 5.96 3.02 13.65
C VAL A 52 5.93 4.54 13.43
N ASN A 53 6.29 5.01 12.23
CA ASN A 53 6.27 6.43 11.90
C ASN A 53 4.87 7.05 11.98
N LEU A 54 3.83 6.33 11.53
CA LEU A 54 2.45 6.79 11.63
C LEU A 54 1.98 6.80 13.09
N GLN A 55 2.32 5.78 13.87
CA GLN A 55 1.99 5.74 15.30
C GLN A 55 2.64 6.91 16.06
N LEU A 56 3.90 7.23 15.76
CA LEU A 56 4.59 8.41 16.33
C LEU A 56 3.93 9.74 15.94
N LYS A 57 3.22 9.79 14.80
CA LYS A 57 2.41 10.94 14.36
C LYS A 57 1.01 10.97 14.99
N GLY A 58 0.73 10.09 15.94
CA GLY A 58 -0.56 10.02 16.65
C GLY A 58 -1.61 9.14 15.97
N TYR A 59 -1.26 8.40 14.92
CA TYR A 59 -2.19 7.45 14.31
C TYR A 59 -2.36 6.22 15.20
N VAL A 60 -3.61 5.76 15.32
CA VAL A 60 -3.93 4.53 16.05
C VAL A 60 -3.85 3.34 15.09
N ARG A 61 -3.12 2.30 15.49
CA ARG A 61 -3.15 1.01 14.78
C ARG A 61 -4.44 0.29 15.13
N VAL A 62 -5.34 0.19 14.16
CA VAL A 62 -6.54 -0.66 14.23
C VAL A 62 -6.14 -2.07 13.78
N GLY A 63 -6.50 -3.08 14.57
CA GLY A 63 -6.22 -4.48 14.30
C GLY A 63 -7.37 -5.35 14.77
#